data_AF-A0A958KAE0-F1
#
_entry.id   AF-A0A958KAE0-F1
#
_cell.length_a   1.000
_cell.length_b   1.000
_cell.length_c   1.000
_cell.angle_alpha   90.00
_cell.angle_beta   90.00
_cell.angle_gamma   90.00
#
_symmetry.space_group_name_H-M   'P 1'
#
loop_
_entity.id
_entity.type
_entity.pdbx_description
1 polymer ?
#
loop_
_entity_poly.entity_id
_entity_poly.type
_entity_poly.pdbx_seq_one_letter_code
_entity_poly.pdbx_strand_id
1 'polypeptide(L)'
;MRTEKSNIYRSESGFTLIELLTIIGIVGILASLSLTSLKVYKSDAGYSVAEKTLMDARIALEAGITATESGPDTVPLYVQKVQGALQNAGATELLPGMRLPYNVKFQVEHDNECDMLACQAELIQVDHCHSNEFIRWVRFGDGSEFQFDNVAGGDCT
;
A
#
# COMPACT_ATOMS: atom_id res chain seq x y z
N MET A 1 -39.35 64.20 -30.74
CA MET A 1 -38.23 63.32 -30.36
C MET A 1 -38.80 61.92 -30.18
N ARG A 2 -38.54 60.99 -31.11
CA ARG A 2 -39.19 59.67 -31.19
C ARG A 2 -38.18 58.64 -30.69
N THR A 3 -38.43 58.02 -29.55
CA THR A 3 -37.58 56.96 -28.99
C THR A 3 -37.93 55.64 -29.66
N GLU A 4 -37.06 55.14 -30.52
CA GLU A 4 -37.11 53.75 -30.99
C GLU A 4 -36.71 52.81 -29.86
N LYS A 5 -37.65 51.95 -29.44
CA LYS A 5 -37.37 50.81 -28.57
C LYS A 5 -36.74 49.71 -29.43
N SER A 6 -35.43 49.53 -29.35
CA SER A 6 -34.75 48.35 -29.89
C SER A 6 -35.09 47.13 -29.02
N ASN A 7 -36.02 46.29 -29.47
CA ASN A 7 -36.26 44.98 -28.88
C ASN A 7 -35.06 44.07 -29.19
N ILE A 8 -34.20 43.86 -28.19
CA ILE A 8 -33.13 42.86 -28.24
C ILE A 8 -33.81 41.50 -28.05
N TYR A 9 -34.18 40.84 -29.15
CA TYR A 9 -34.53 39.42 -29.13
C TYR A 9 -33.25 38.63 -28.80
N ARG A 10 -33.08 38.25 -27.53
CA ARG A 10 -32.10 37.23 -27.14
C ARG A 10 -32.55 35.90 -27.73
N SER A 11 -31.82 35.42 -28.73
CA SER A 11 -31.92 34.05 -29.23
C SER A 11 -31.44 33.11 -28.13
N GLU A 12 -32.34 32.52 -27.35
CA GLU A 12 -32.00 31.36 -26.52
C GLU A 12 -31.83 30.15 -27.45
N SER A 13 -30.58 29.87 -27.84
CA SER A 13 -30.23 28.63 -28.52
C SER A 13 -30.30 27.50 -27.50
N GLY A 14 -31.45 26.84 -27.41
CA GLY A 14 -31.61 25.63 -26.62
C GLY A 14 -30.67 24.53 -27.12
N PHE A 15 -29.99 23.88 -26.18
CA PHE A 15 -29.12 22.72 -26.46
C PHE A 15 -29.95 21.62 -27.12
N THR A 16 -29.49 21.08 -28.24
CA THR A 16 -30.26 20.04 -28.93
C THR A 16 -30.16 18.70 -28.17
N LEU A 17 -31.23 17.91 -28.17
CA LEU A 17 -31.22 16.61 -27.49
C LEU A 17 -30.13 15.68 -28.06
N ILE A 18 -29.88 15.75 -29.36
CA ILE A 18 -28.84 14.95 -30.01
C ILE A 18 -27.43 15.37 -29.57
N GLU A 19 -27.19 16.66 -29.35
CA GLU A 19 -25.91 17.19 -28.86
C GLU A 19 -25.64 16.74 -27.41
N LEU A 20 -26.69 16.64 -26.59
CA LEU A 20 -26.54 16.06 -25.26
C LEU A 20 -26.23 14.56 -25.32
N LEU A 21 -26.92 13.82 -26.20
CA LEU A 21 -26.71 12.38 -26.36
C LEU A 21 -25.31 12.03 -26.85
N THR A 22 -24.75 12.80 -27.79
CA THR A 22 -23.40 12.55 -28.29
C THR A 22 -22.34 12.83 -27.21
N ILE A 23 -22.53 13.88 -26.41
CA ILE A 23 -21.60 14.22 -25.31
C ILE A 23 -21.59 13.12 -24.24
N ILE A 24 -22.76 12.68 -23.76
CA ILE A 24 -22.80 11.60 -22.76
C ILE A 24 -22.21 10.30 -23.31
N GLY A 25 -22.38 10.03 -24.61
CA GLY A 25 -21.76 8.90 -25.28
C GLY A 25 -20.24 8.97 -25.25
N ILE A 26 -19.66 10.11 -25.62
CA ILE A 26 -18.20 10.32 -25.59
C ILE A 26 -17.67 10.23 -24.15
N VAL A 27 -18.32 10.89 -23.19
CA VAL A 27 -17.92 10.86 -21.78
C VAL A 27 -17.97 9.45 -21.21
N GLY A 28 -18.99 8.66 -21.56
CA GLY A 28 -19.11 7.26 -21.12
C GLY A 28 -17.96 6.39 -21.61
N ILE A 29 -17.55 6.55 -22.86
CA ILE A 29 -16.40 5.83 -23.43
C ILE A 29 -15.10 6.21 -22.72
N LEU A 30 -14.85 7.52 -22.52
CA LEU A 30 -13.64 8.01 -21.84
C LEU A 30 -13.58 7.57 -20.38
N ALA A 31 -14.71 7.58 -19.66
CA ALA A 31 -14.78 7.13 -18.28
C ALA A 31 -14.44 5.65 -18.15
N SER A 32 -14.97 4.80 -19.03
CA SER A 32 -14.69 3.36 -19.02
C SER A 32 -13.20 3.05 -19.18
N LEU A 33 -12.51 3.71 -20.11
CA LEU A 33 -11.06 3.54 -20.31
C LEU A 33 -10.23 4.05 -19.13
N SER A 34 -10.67 5.14 -18.50
CA SER A 34 -9.95 5.75 -17.37
C SER A 34 -10.08 4.92 -16.08
N LEU A 35 -11.16 4.16 -15.91
CA LEU A 35 -11.36 3.33 -14.73
C LEU A 35 -10.41 2.12 -14.70
N THR A 36 -10.12 1.51 -15.86
CA THR A 36 -9.20 0.36 -15.90
C THR A 36 -7.77 0.78 -15.61
N SER A 37 -7.32 1.91 -16.17
CA SER A 37 -5.99 2.46 -15.89
C SER A 37 -5.84 2.90 -14.43
N LEU A 38 -6.88 3.50 -13.85
CA LEU A 38 -6.87 3.88 -12.44
C LEU A 38 -6.71 2.67 -11.50
N LYS A 39 -7.29 1.51 -11.83
CA LYS A 39 -7.14 0.29 -11.02
C LYS A 39 -5.70 -0.21 -11.00
N VAL A 40 -5.03 -0.25 -12.16
CA VAL A 40 -3.63 -0.65 -12.26
C VAL A 40 -2.76 0.32 -11.47
N TYR A 41 -2.94 1.63 -11.69
CA TYR A 41 -2.18 2.66 -10.96
C TYR A 41 -2.30 2.56 -9.43
N LYS A 42 -3.50 2.27 -8.92
CA LYS A 42 -3.71 2.06 -7.48
C LYS A 42 -3.02 0.82 -6.94
N SER A 43 -2.95 -0.25 -7.74
CA SER A 43 -2.21 -1.46 -7.39
C SER A 43 -0.72 -1.16 -7.26
N ASP A 44 -0.14 -0.54 -8.29
CA ASP A 44 1.28 -0.20 -8.34
C ASP A 44 1.67 0.76 -7.20
N ALA A 45 0.86 1.80 -6.97
CA ALA A 45 1.08 2.73 -5.86
C ALA A 45 0.98 2.04 -4.49
N GLY A 46 0.06 1.07 -4.35
CA GLY A 46 -0.04 0.25 -3.16
C GLY A 46 1.21 -0.61 -2.93
N TYR A 47 1.74 -1.22 -3.99
CA TYR A 47 2.98 -1.97 -3.92
C TYR A 47 4.17 -1.09 -3.51
N SER A 48 4.31 0.11 -4.07
CA SER A 48 5.37 1.04 -3.65
C SER A 48 5.28 1.44 -2.16
N VAL A 49 4.07 1.53 -1.60
CA VAL A 49 3.89 1.73 -0.15
C VAL A 49 4.35 0.51 0.64
N ALA A 50 4.02 -0.70 0.17
CA ALA A 50 4.45 -1.94 0.81
C ALA A 50 5.99 -2.08 0.79
N GLU A 51 6.62 -1.81 -0.35
CA GLU A 51 8.08 -1.81 -0.53
C GLU A 51 8.76 -0.83 0.43
N LYS A 52 8.29 0.42 0.48
CA LYS A 52 8.84 1.41 1.40
C LYS A 52 8.68 0.99 2.87
N THR A 53 7.51 0.47 3.22
CA THR A 53 7.24 0.00 4.58
C THR A 53 8.14 -1.17 4.95
N LEU A 54 8.46 -2.06 4.02
CA LEU A 54 9.41 -3.13 4.23
C LEU A 54 10.82 -2.58 4.48
N MET A 55 11.27 -1.62 3.68
CA MET A 55 12.58 -0.98 3.89
C MET A 55 12.66 -0.30 5.26
N ASP A 56 11.63 0.46 5.64
CA ASP A 56 11.55 1.10 6.96
C ASP A 56 11.55 0.05 8.09
N ALA A 57 10.85 -1.07 7.91
CA ALA A 57 10.82 -2.17 8.86
C ALA A 57 12.18 -2.87 8.98
N ARG A 58 12.90 -3.10 7.88
CA ARG A 58 14.27 -3.67 7.93
C ARG A 58 15.23 -2.75 8.67
N ILE A 59 15.17 -1.44 8.42
CA ILE A 59 15.99 -0.47 9.14
C ILE A 59 15.66 -0.49 10.65
N ALA A 60 14.36 -0.55 10.99
CA ALA A 60 13.94 -0.67 12.38
C ALA A 60 14.42 -1.97 13.01
N LEU A 61 14.37 -3.09 12.29
CA LEU A 61 14.84 -4.40 12.75
C LEU A 61 16.33 -4.35 13.12
N GLU A 62 17.17 -3.83 12.22
CA GLU A 62 18.61 -3.67 12.51
C GLU A 62 18.85 -2.79 13.73
N ALA A 63 18.05 -1.74 13.90
CA ALA A 63 18.12 -0.89 15.08
C ALA A 63 17.68 -1.64 16.36
N GLY A 64 16.65 -2.48 16.30
CA GLY A 64 16.17 -3.28 17.43
C GLY A 64 17.16 -4.35 17.87
N ILE A 65 17.75 -5.06 16.89
CA ILE A 65 18.78 -6.08 17.14
C ILE A 65 20.02 -5.46 17.79
N THR A 66 20.47 -4.30 17.30
CA THR A 66 21.64 -3.61 17.85
C THR A 66 21.40 -2.91 19.19
N ALA A 67 20.14 -2.59 19.52
CA ALA A 67 19.79 -1.91 20.77
C ALA A 67 19.79 -2.82 22.00
N THR A 68 19.68 -4.14 21.81
CA THR A 68 19.52 -5.11 22.91
C THR A 68 20.81 -5.90 23.12
N GLU A 69 21.42 -5.85 24.31
CA GLU A 69 22.70 -6.54 24.58
C GLU A 69 22.61 -8.08 24.46
N SER A 70 21.42 -8.65 24.64
CA SER A 70 21.14 -10.09 24.51
C SER A 70 20.42 -10.47 23.21
N GLY A 71 20.17 -9.52 22.31
CA GLY A 71 19.24 -9.68 21.20
C GLY A 71 17.76 -9.72 21.64
N PRO A 72 16.81 -9.43 20.73
CA PRO A 72 15.39 -9.47 21.03
C PRO A 72 14.89 -10.91 21.24
N ASP A 73 13.91 -11.07 22.13
CA ASP A 73 13.22 -12.34 22.39
C ASP A 73 12.47 -12.83 21.13
N THR A 74 12.25 -14.14 21.04
CA THR A 74 11.44 -14.74 19.96
C THR A 74 10.05 -14.09 19.88
N VAL A 75 9.75 -13.54 18.70
CA VAL A 75 8.46 -12.98 18.34
C VAL A 75 7.77 -13.97 17.40
N PRO A 76 6.76 -14.74 17.85
CA PRO A 76 6.00 -15.60 16.96
C PRO A 76 5.30 -14.75 15.90
N LEU A 77 4.97 -15.35 14.75
CA LEU A 77 4.31 -14.66 13.63
C LEU A 77 3.18 -13.75 14.11
N TYR A 78 3.44 -12.44 14.04
CA TYR A 78 2.55 -11.39 14.46
C TYR A 78 2.01 -10.66 13.24
N VAL A 79 0.69 -10.47 13.18
CA VAL A 79 0.01 -9.83 12.05
C VAL A 79 -0.76 -8.62 12.54
N GLN A 80 -0.55 -7.47 11.90
CA GLN A 80 -1.29 -6.24 12.16
C GLN A 80 -1.85 -5.66 10.87
N LYS A 81 -3.14 -5.31 10.89
CA LYS A 81 -3.85 -4.64 9.77
C LYS A 81 -4.23 -3.19 10.09
N VAL A 82 -4.01 -2.78 11.33
CA VAL A 82 -4.37 -1.45 11.83
C VAL A 82 -3.18 -0.53 11.69
N GLN A 83 -3.43 0.66 11.16
CA GLN A 83 -2.42 1.70 11.04
C GLN A 83 -1.88 2.17 12.41
N GLY A 84 -0.71 2.80 12.39
CA GLY A 84 -0.08 3.39 13.57
C GLY A 84 0.98 2.49 14.20
N ALA A 85 1.23 2.67 15.49
CA ALA A 85 2.25 1.91 16.20
C ALA A 85 1.91 0.41 16.25
N LEU A 86 2.93 -0.43 16.35
CA LEU A 86 2.77 -1.86 16.58
C LEU A 86 2.06 -2.09 17.93
N GLN A 87 1.12 -3.03 17.96
CA GLN A 87 0.33 -3.33 19.16
C GLN A 87 0.93 -4.45 20.01
N ASN A 88 1.79 -5.29 19.42
CA ASN A 88 2.50 -6.35 20.13
C ASN A 88 3.80 -5.79 20.75
N ALA A 89 4.03 -6.08 22.03
CA ALA A 89 5.19 -5.60 22.76
C ALA A 89 6.52 -6.12 22.18
N GLY A 90 6.62 -7.43 21.92
CA GLY A 90 7.82 -8.03 21.33
C GLY A 90 8.10 -7.48 19.92
N ALA A 91 7.05 -7.33 19.09
CA ALA A 91 7.21 -6.71 17.77
C ALA A 91 7.64 -5.23 17.87
N THR A 92 7.23 -4.50 18.92
CA THR A 92 7.61 -3.10 19.15
C THR A 92 9.06 -2.97 19.62
N GLU A 93 9.53 -3.93 20.41
CA GLU A 93 10.92 -4.04 20.83
C GLU A 93 11.84 -4.43 19.67
N LEU A 94 11.39 -5.39 18.84
CA LEU A 94 12.09 -5.82 17.63
C LEU A 94 12.16 -4.72 16.56
N LEU A 95 11.11 -3.92 16.42
CA LEU A 95 10.97 -2.88 15.40
C LEU A 95 10.75 -1.50 16.06
N PRO A 96 11.77 -0.94 16.76
CA PRO A 96 11.64 0.29 17.51
C PRO A 96 11.21 1.46 16.61
N GLY A 97 10.15 2.15 17.03
CA GLY A 97 9.65 3.35 16.36
C GLY A 97 8.90 3.11 15.04
N MET A 98 8.73 1.85 14.62
CA MET A 98 7.99 1.54 13.41
C MET A 98 6.51 1.95 13.54
N ARG A 99 5.99 2.59 12.49
CA ARG A 99 4.57 2.96 12.38
C ARG A 99 4.03 2.52 11.03
N LEU A 100 2.94 1.76 11.06
CA LEU A 100 2.28 1.28 9.86
C LEU A 100 1.45 2.38 9.18
N PRO A 101 1.57 2.52 7.86
CA PRO A 101 0.71 3.40 7.09
C PRO A 101 -0.71 2.83 6.97
N TYR A 102 -1.62 3.62 6.40
CA TYR A 102 -2.97 3.19 6.09
C TYR A 102 -2.99 2.04 5.08
N ASN A 103 -3.97 1.15 5.21
CA ASN A 103 -4.24 0.07 4.26
C ASN A 103 -3.05 -0.87 4.03
N VAL A 104 -2.26 -1.12 5.07
CA VAL A 104 -1.19 -2.11 5.06
C VAL A 104 -1.49 -3.21 6.06
N LYS A 105 -1.35 -4.45 5.62
CA LYS A 105 -1.23 -5.62 6.45
C LYS A 105 0.26 -5.95 6.58
N PHE A 106 0.72 -5.97 7.81
CA PHE A 106 2.11 -6.18 8.17
C PHE A 106 2.23 -7.48 8.95
N GLN A 107 3.27 -8.26 8.64
CA GLN A 107 3.57 -9.50 9.32
C GLN A 107 5.05 -9.50 9.69
N VAL A 108 5.34 -9.86 10.93
CA VAL A 108 6.72 -10.03 11.41
C VAL A 108 6.84 -11.28 12.26
N GLU A 109 7.96 -11.96 12.10
CA GLU A 109 8.38 -13.12 12.90
C GLU A 109 9.87 -12.98 13.18
N HIS A 110 10.29 -13.34 14.39
CA HIS A 110 11.68 -13.38 14.81
C HIS A 110 11.89 -14.58 15.72
N ASP A 111 12.92 -15.37 15.46
CA ASP A 111 13.32 -16.52 16.27
C ASP A 111 14.79 -16.36 16.69
N ASN A 112 15.00 -16.17 18.00
CA ASN A 112 16.34 -15.95 18.56
C ASN A 112 17.11 -17.26 18.82
N GLU A 113 16.45 -18.41 18.74
CA GLU A 113 17.08 -19.74 18.87
C GLU A 113 17.52 -20.29 17.51
N CYS A 114 17.37 -19.50 16.46
CA CYS A 114 17.56 -19.90 15.08
C CYS A 114 19.04 -19.82 14.63
N ASP A 115 19.82 -20.86 14.93
CA ASP A 115 21.26 -20.93 14.64
C ASP A 115 21.65 -21.85 13.47
N MET A 116 20.67 -22.54 12.86
CA MET A 116 20.88 -23.51 11.79
C MET A 116 20.63 -22.92 10.39
N LEU A 117 21.36 -23.42 9.38
CA LEU A 117 21.28 -23.05 7.95
C LEU A 117 19.88 -23.10 7.32
N ALA A 118 18.94 -23.88 7.86
CA ALA A 118 17.59 -24.04 7.31
C ALA A 118 16.51 -23.38 8.17
N CYS A 119 16.90 -22.75 9.28
CA CYS A 119 15.97 -22.11 10.19
C CYS A 119 15.73 -20.66 9.74
N GLN A 120 14.47 -20.24 9.79
CA GLN A 120 14.04 -18.89 9.46
C GLN A 120 14.18 -18.00 10.69
N ALA A 121 15.22 -17.17 10.73
CA ALA A 121 15.49 -16.30 11.87
C ALA A 121 14.51 -15.13 11.89
N GLU A 122 14.28 -14.50 10.73
CA GLU A 122 13.41 -13.34 10.64
C GLU A 122 12.55 -13.43 9.38
N LEU A 123 11.30 -13.00 9.49
CA LEU A 123 10.42 -12.80 8.34
C LEU A 123 9.69 -11.48 8.51
N ILE A 124 9.69 -10.68 7.45
CA ILE A 124 8.84 -9.50 7.34
C ILE A 124 8.06 -9.60 6.03
N GLN A 125 6.74 -9.51 6.11
CA GLN A 125 5.88 -9.42 4.94
C GLN A 125 5.00 -8.18 5.03
N VAL A 126 4.86 -7.50 3.90
CA VAL A 126 4.02 -6.33 3.78
C VAL A 126 3.09 -6.48 2.59
N ASP A 127 1.79 -6.42 2.87
CA ASP A 127 0.71 -6.44 1.88
C ASP A 127 -0.02 -5.09 1.92
N HIS A 128 -0.32 -4.48 0.78
CA HIS A 128 -1.17 -3.29 0.71
C HIS A 128 -2.57 -3.65 0.19
N CYS A 129 -3.65 -3.14 0.80
CA CYS A 129 -5.03 -3.58 0.51
C CYS A 129 -5.56 -3.26 -0.89
N HIS A 130 -4.78 -2.53 -1.69
CA HIS A 130 -5.09 -2.21 -3.09
C HIS A 130 -4.16 -2.87 -4.09
N SER A 131 -3.08 -3.50 -3.61
CA SER A 131 -2.16 -4.27 -4.44
C SER A 131 -2.59 -5.73 -4.42
N ASN A 132 -2.53 -6.39 -5.58
CA ASN A 132 -2.70 -7.85 -5.65
C ASN A 132 -1.38 -8.59 -5.39
N GLU A 133 -0.32 -7.85 -5.10
CA GLU A 133 1.04 -8.32 -4.91
C GLU A 133 1.55 -7.88 -3.54
N PHE A 134 2.40 -8.72 -2.96
CA PHE A 134 3.09 -8.43 -1.71
C PHE A 134 4.58 -8.53 -1.86
N ILE A 135 5.26 -7.96 -0.88
CA ILE A 135 6.70 -8.05 -0.74
C ILE A 135 7.03 -8.77 0.57
N ARG A 136 7.97 -9.70 0.51
CA ARG A 136 8.43 -10.46 1.67
C ARG A 136 9.95 -10.47 1.72
N TRP A 137 10.50 -10.29 2.90
CA TRP A 137 11.91 -10.48 3.18
C TRP A 137 12.06 -11.53 4.27
N VAL A 138 13.08 -12.38 4.11
CA VAL A 138 13.39 -13.47 5.02
C VAL A 138 14.90 -13.46 5.27
N ARG A 139 15.30 -13.56 6.53
CA ARG A 139 16.67 -13.85 6.94
C ARG A 139 16.73 -15.23 7.60
N PHE A 140 17.71 -16.02 7.24
CA PHE A 140 17.96 -17.34 7.82
C PHE A 140 19.02 -17.26 8.92
N GLY A 141 19.09 -18.29 9.78
CA GLY A 141 20.06 -18.35 10.88
C GLY A 141 21.53 -18.32 10.46
N ASP A 142 21.84 -18.61 9.19
CA ASP A 142 23.18 -18.46 8.61
C ASP A 142 23.51 -17.01 8.19
N GLY A 143 22.57 -16.08 8.37
CA GLY A 143 22.67 -14.68 7.94
C GLY A 143 22.36 -14.46 6.46
N SER A 144 22.00 -15.51 5.70
CA SER A 144 21.56 -15.34 4.32
C SER A 144 20.19 -14.66 4.25
N GLU A 145 20.01 -13.79 3.26
CA GLU A 145 18.79 -13.00 3.09
C GLU A 145 18.18 -13.25 1.72
N PHE A 146 16.85 -13.35 1.69
CA PHE A 146 16.07 -13.48 0.48
C PHE A 146 14.90 -12.50 0.49
N GLN A 147 14.76 -11.74 -0.59
CA GLN A 147 13.62 -10.86 -0.83
C GLN A 147 12.79 -11.44 -1.98
N PHE A 148 11.49 -11.55 -1.76
CA PHE A 148 10.50 -11.96 -2.73
C PHE A 148 9.67 -10.74 -3.12
N ASP A 149 9.90 -10.25 -4.33
CA ASP A 149 9.24 -9.09 -4.91
C ASP A 149 8.08 -9.53 -5.81
N ASN A 150 7.04 -8.68 -5.89
CA ASN A 150 5.87 -8.84 -6.77
C ASN A 150 5.21 -10.23 -6.65
N VAL A 151 5.10 -10.76 -5.43
CA VAL A 151 4.49 -12.08 -5.22
C VAL A 151 2.98 -11.96 -5.25
N ALA A 152 2.34 -12.70 -6.15
CA ALA A 152 0.88 -12.71 -6.26
C ALA A 152 0.20 -13.18 -4.96
N GLY A 153 -0.90 -12.54 -4.59
CA GLY A 153 -1.70 -12.90 -3.41
C GLY A 153 -1.76 -11.82 -2.32
N GLY A 154 -1.41 -10.58 -2.64
CA GLY A 154 -1.61 -9.45 -1.73
C GLY A 154 -3.10 -9.19 -1.50
N ASP A 155 -3.53 -9.21 -0.23
CA ASP A 155 -4.83 -8.73 0.22
C ASP A 155 -4.77 -8.46 1.75
N CYS A 156 -5.61 -7.55 2.22
CA CYS A 156 -5.84 -7.26 3.62
C CYS A 156 -7.00 -8.04 4.25
N THR A 157 -7.72 -8.88 3.48
CA THR A 157 -8.77 -9.77 4.03
C THR A 157 -8.27 -10.71 5.10
#